data_AF-A0A8D8FL72-F1
#
_entry.id   AF-A0A8D8FL72-F1
#
_cell.length_a   1.000
_cell.length_b   1.000
_cell.length_c   1.000
_cell.angle_alpha   90.00
_cell.angle_beta   90.00
_cell.angle_gamma   90.00
#
_symmetry.space_group_name_H-M   'P 1'
#
loop_
_entity.id
_entity.type
_entity.pdbx_description
1 polymer ?
#
loop_
_entity_poly.entity_id
_entity_poly.type
_entity_poly.pdbx_seq_one_letter_code
_entity_poly.pdbx_strand_id
1 'polypeptide(L)'
;MHSLSPSVRDGLTDGKYMVLPSGELHIREVGPEDGYKSYQCRTKHRLTGETRLSATKGRLVITEPVGSVAPKISGGRLQELIVQANTSFAMLCPAQSFPVPVFR
;
A
#
# COMPACT_ATOMS: atom_id res chain seq x y z
N MET A 1 3.75 5.11 -17.52
CA MET A 1 3.12 5.51 -16.25
C MET A 1 1.85 4.69 -16.08
N HIS A 2 1.92 3.63 -15.27
CA HIS A 2 0.76 2.79 -14.96
C HIS A 2 0.01 3.45 -13.81
N SER A 3 -1.16 4.04 -14.07
CA SER A 3 -2.04 4.49 -13.01
C SER A 3 -2.77 3.26 -12.46
N LEU A 4 -2.30 2.72 -11.34
CA LEU A 4 -3.06 1.78 -10.53
C LEU A 4 -4.17 2.58 -9.87
N SER A 5 -5.39 2.48 -10.40
CA SER A 5 -6.58 2.96 -9.70
C SER A 5 -7.15 1.78 -8.92
N PRO A 6 -7.39 1.84 -7.61
CA PRO A 6 -8.06 0.74 -6.94
C PRO A 6 -9.52 0.66 -7.38
N SER A 7 -10.09 -0.55 -7.40
CA SER A 7 -11.54 -0.77 -7.40
C SER A 7 -12.12 -0.67 -5.99
N VAL A 8 -11.55 0.19 -5.13
CA VAL A 8 -12.22 0.62 -3.90
C VAL A 8 -13.32 1.55 -4.37
N ARG A 9 -14.58 1.15 -4.16
CA ARG A 9 -15.71 2.04 -4.37
C ARG A 9 -15.44 3.32 -3.60
N ASP A 10 -15.47 4.44 -4.29
CA ASP A 10 -15.17 5.80 -3.83
C ASP A 10 -16.24 6.29 -2.82
N GLY A 11 -16.45 5.55 -1.73
CA GLY A 11 -17.61 5.71 -0.87
C GLY A 11 -17.50 5.21 0.57
N LEU A 12 -16.33 4.74 1.03
CA LEU A 12 -16.08 4.47 2.47
C LEU A 12 -14.60 4.74 2.81
N THR A 13 -14.16 5.99 2.74
CA THR A 13 -12.83 6.38 3.27
C THR A 13 -12.95 6.64 4.77
N ASP A 14 -13.08 5.57 5.55
CA ASP A 14 -13.06 5.58 7.03
C ASP A 14 -11.66 5.91 7.62
N GLY A 15 -10.83 6.67 6.91
CA GLY A 15 -9.44 7.00 7.29
C GLY A 15 -8.43 5.84 7.29
N LYS A 16 -8.89 4.58 7.36
CA LYS A 16 -8.05 3.36 7.40
C LYS A 16 -7.36 3.05 6.07
N TYR A 17 -8.06 3.23 4.95
CA TYR A 17 -7.58 2.89 3.61
C TYR A 17 -7.20 4.15 2.83
N MET A 18 -5.97 4.22 2.32
CA MET A 18 -5.47 5.34 1.52
C MET A 18 -4.72 4.85 0.30
N VAL A 19 -4.96 5.48 -0.84
CA VAL A 19 -4.25 5.18 -2.09
C VAL A 19 -3.13 6.19 -2.25
N LEU A 20 -1.90 5.70 -2.38
CA LEU A 20 -0.74 6.54 -2.58
C LEU A 20 -0.72 7.08 -4.03
N PRO A 21 -0.12 8.25 -4.30
CA PRO A 21 0.05 8.77 -5.67
C PRO A 21 0.84 7.82 -6.59
N SER A 22 1.66 6.95 -6.00
CA SER A 22 2.37 5.85 -6.70
C SER A 22 1.43 4.73 -7.18
N GLY A 23 0.20 4.66 -6.66
CA GLY A 23 -0.80 3.67 -7.00
C GLY A 23 -0.90 2.48 -6.02
N GLU A 24 -0.14 2.51 -4.92
CA GLU A 24 -0.19 1.50 -3.86
C GLU A 24 -1.35 1.74 -2.89
N LEU A 25 -1.79 0.67 -2.22
CA LEU A 25 -2.81 0.75 -1.16
C LEU A 25 -2.14 0.72 0.21
N HIS A 26 -2.25 1.82 0.95
CA HIS A 26 -1.83 1.93 2.34
C HIS A 26 -3.00 1.64 3.28
N ILE A 27 -2.80 0.71 4.21
CA ILE A 27 -3.80 0.28 5.19
C ILE A 27 -3.23 0.60 6.58
N ARG A 28 -3.90 1.47 7.32
CA ARG A 28 -3.52 1.85 8.68
C ARG A 28 -4.02 0.81 9.67
N GLU A 29 -3.27 0.64 10.76
CA GLU A 29 -3.68 -0.19 11.91
C GLU A 29 -4.27 -1.54 11.47
N VAL A 30 -3.43 -2.32 10.78
CA VAL A 30 -3.82 -3.63 10.26
C VAL A 30 -4.14 -4.56 11.43
N GLY A 31 -5.37 -5.06 11.46
CA GLY A 31 -5.85 -6.05 12.43
C GLY A 31 -6.29 -7.34 11.75
N PRO A 32 -6.52 -8.44 12.50
CA PRO A 32 -6.89 -9.75 11.97
C PRO A 32 -8.06 -9.70 10.97
N GLU A 33 -8.97 -8.74 11.11
CA GLU A 33 -10.10 -8.52 10.22
C GLU A 33 -9.69 -8.23 8.77
N ASP A 34 -8.54 -7.58 8.55
CA ASP A 34 -8.05 -7.28 7.20
C ASP A 34 -7.45 -8.50 6.51
N GLY A 35 -7.08 -9.54 7.25
CA GLY A 35 -6.57 -10.81 6.71
C GLY A 35 -7.63 -11.60 5.95
N TYR A 36 -8.91 -11.41 6.29
CA TYR A 36 -10.03 -12.03 5.58
C TYR A 36 -10.43 -11.26 4.30
N LYS A 37 -9.95 -10.02 4.14
CA LYS A 37 -10.24 -9.19 2.96
C LYS A 37 -9.32 -9.56 1.79
N SER A 38 -9.88 -9.47 0.57
CA SER A 38 -9.12 -9.67 -0.67
C SER A 38 -9.03 -8.36 -1.45
N TYR A 39 -7.83 -8.00 -1.86
CA TYR A 39 -7.51 -6.73 -2.51
C TYR A 39 -7.20 -6.96 -3.99
N GLN A 40 -7.66 -6.05 -4.85
CA GLN A 40 -7.42 -6.09 -6.29
C GLN A 40 -7.17 -4.67 -6.82
N CYS A 41 -6.22 -4.52 -7.74
CA CYS A 41 -5.97 -3.25 -8.40
C CYS A 41 -6.65 -3.21 -9.77
N ARG A 42 -7.02 -2.02 -10.22
CA ARG A 42 -7.56 -1.74 -11.55
C ARG A 42 -6.59 -0.83 -12.30
N THR A 43 -5.98 -1.34 -13.35
CA THR A 43 -5.11 -0.53 -14.21
C THR A 43 -5.92 0.07 -15.35
N LYS A 44 -5.57 1.28 -15.78
CA LYS A 44 -6.10 1.90 -16.99
C LYS A 44 -4.96 2.15 -17.95
N HIS A 45 -5.06 1.61 -19.16
CA HIS A 45 -4.06 1.84 -20.18
C HIS A 45 -4.28 3.23 -20.81
N ARG A 46 -3.26 4.09 -20.74
CA ARG A 46 -3.39 5.51 -21.14
C ARG A 46 -3.68 5.69 -22.63
N LEU A 47 -3.14 4.83 -23.50
CA LEU A 47 -3.25 4.98 -24.95
C LEU A 47 -4.57 4.41 -25.50
N THR A 48 -5.02 3.27 -24.96
CA THR A 48 -6.22 2.56 -25.46
C THR A 48 -7.46 2.85 -24.61
N GLY A 49 -7.28 3.41 -23.41
CA GLY A 49 -8.36 3.63 -22.45
C GLY A 49 -8.86 2.36 -21.75
N GLU A 50 -8.33 1.19 -22.11
CA GLU A 50 -8.79 -0.10 -21.58
C GLU A 50 -8.52 -0.20 -20.08
N THR A 51 -9.54 -0.58 -19.32
CA THR A 51 -9.41 -0.87 -17.89
C THR A 51 -9.36 -2.36 -17.65
N ARG A 52 -8.33 -2.83 -16.93
CA ARG A 52 -8.17 -4.23 -16.56
C ARG A 52 -8.01 -4.38 -15.05
N LEU A 53 -8.59 -5.43 -14.51
CA LEU A 53 -8.35 -5.85 -13.13
C LEU A 53 -7.10 -6.73 -13.09
N SER A 54 -6.42 -6.74 -11.94
CA SER A 54 -5.33 -7.69 -11.70
C SER A 54 -5.85 -9.13 -11.85
N ALA A 55 -5.07 -9.98 -12.54
CA ALA A 55 -5.40 -11.39 -12.70
C ALA A 55 -5.40 -12.14 -11.37
N THR A 56 -4.60 -11.67 -10.41
CA THR A 56 -4.52 -12.21 -9.05
C THR A 56 -5.08 -11.20 -8.04
N LYS A 57 -5.71 -11.73 -6.98
CA LYS A 57 -6.13 -10.94 -5.82
C LYS A 57 -5.08 -11.11 -4.72
N GLY A 58 -4.65 -10.00 -4.14
CA GLY A 58 -3.76 -9.98 -2.98
C GLY A 58 -4.54 -10.19 -1.68
N ARG A 59 -3.88 -10.75 -0.67
CA ARG A 59 -4.37 -10.85 0.70
C ARG A 59 -3.26 -10.47 1.66
N LEU A 60 -3.62 -9.98 2.84
CA LEU A 60 -2.67 -9.76 3.91
C LEU A 60 -2.58 -11.02 4.75
N VAL A 61 -1.36 -11.48 5.01
CA VAL A 61 -1.10 -12.54 5.99
C VAL A 61 -0.68 -11.84 7.28
N ILE A 62 -1.51 -11.98 8.32
CA ILE A 62 -1.31 -11.29 9.59
C ILE A 62 -0.79 -12.31 10.59
N THR A 63 0.39 -12.03 11.14
CA THR A 63 1.07 -12.89 12.10
C THR A 63 1.03 -12.27 13.49
N GLU A 64 0.58 -13.04 14.48
CA GLU A 64 0.70 -12.63 15.88
C GLU A 64 2.17 -12.78 16.33
N PRO A 65 2.78 -11.74 16.91
CA PRO A 65 4.17 -11.78 17.36
C PRO A 65 4.28 -12.54 18.68
N VAL A 66 5.19 -13.52 18.74
CA VAL A 66 5.44 -14.36 19.94
C VAL A 66 6.41 -13.68 20.94
N GLY A 67 6.51 -12.35 20.90
CA GLY A 67 7.44 -11.55 21.71
C GLY A 67 7.87 -10.27 20.99
N SER A 68 8.75 -9.49 21.64
CA SER A 68 9.26 -8.24 21.06
C SER A 68 10.15 -8.51 19.85
N VAL A 69 9.84 -7.86 18.72
CA VAL A 69 10.58 -7.94 17.46
C VAL A 69 11.12 -6.55 17.13
N ALA A 70 12.45 -6.42 17.05
CA ALA A 70 13.09 -5.15 16.69
C ALA A 70 12.68 -4.68 15.27
N PRO A 71 12.63 -3.36 15.00
CA PRO A 71 12.32 -2.82 13.69
C PRO A 71 13.22 -3.34 12.58
N LYS A 72 12.60 -4.01 11.61
CA LYS A 72 13.24 -4.44 10.37
C LYS A 72 12.71 -3.59 9.22
N ILE A 73 13.62 -2.92 8.52
CA ILE A 73 13.31 -2.14 7.33
C ILE A 73 13.51 -3.04 6.11
N SER A 74 12.48 -3.17 5.28
CA SER A 74 12.56 -3.86 3.99
C SER A 74 12.89 -2.87 2.87
N GLY A 75 13.39 -3.33 1.71
CA GLY A 75 13.57 -2.44 0.55
C GLY A 75 14.84 -1.57 0.53
N GLY A 76 15.84 -1.88 1.36
CA GLY A 76 17.14 -1.21 1.35
C GLY A 76 17.19 0.09 2.18
N ARG A 77 18.40 0.52 2.56
CA ARG A 77 18.59 1.74 3.39
C ARG A 77 18.55 3.04 2.60
N LEU A 78 18.67 2.95 1.27
CA LEU A 78 18.77 4.10 0.38
C LEU A 78 17.74 3.95 -0.73
N GLN A 79 16.88 4.95 -0.86
CA GLN A 79 15.79 4.98 -1.83
C GLN A 79 15.97 6.25 -2.66
N GLU A 80 16.26 6.10 -3.95
CA GLU A 80 16.35 7.21 -4.89
C GLU A 80 15.01 7.36 -5.61
N LEU A 81 14.43 8.55 -5.57
CA LEU A 81 13.13 8.84 -6.19
C LEU A 81 13.26 10.04 -7.13
N ILE A 82 12.92 9.83 -8.40
CA ILE A 82 12.86 10.88 -9.42
C ILE A 82 11.39 11.27 -9.60
N VAL A 83 11.06 12.50 -9.23
CA VAL A 83 9.69 13.04 -9.31
C VAL A 83 9.64 14.26 -10.22
N GLN A 84 8.50 14.49 -10.86
CA GLN A 84 8.27 15.71 -11.61
C GLN A 84 8.02 16.87 -10.64
N ALA A 85 8.54 18.05 -10.97
CA ALA A 85 8.26 19.26 -10.20
C ALA A 85 6.73 19.50 -10.11
N ASN A 86 6.27 19.97 -8.96
CA ASN A 86 4.85 20.24 -8.66
C ASN A 86 3.92 19.01 -8.73
N THR A 87 4.45 17.80 -8.51
CA THR A 87 3.62 16.59 -8.34
C THR A 87 3.63 16.10 -6.89
N SER A 88 2.51 15.55 -6.44
CA SER A 88 2.45 14.87 -5.15
C SER A 88 3.22 13.56 -5.22
N PHE A 89 4.12 13.32 -4.27
CA PHE A 89 4.84 12.06 -4.15
C PHE A 89 4.70 11.50 -2.73
N ALA A 90 4.96 10.21 -2.57
CA ALA A 90 4.99 9.56 -1.28
C ALA A 90 6.33 8.84 -1.09
N MET A 91 6.97 9.04 0.06
CA MET A 91 8.16 8.29 0.47
C MET A 91 7.75 7.17 1.41
N LEU A 92 8.20 5.95 1.13
CA LEU A 92 7.85 4.77 1.89
C LEU A 92 8.95 4.45 2.90
N CYS A 93 8.55 4.20 4.14
CA CYS A 93 9.42 3.60 5.16
C CYS A 93 8.81 2.25 5.58
N PRO A 94 9.06 1.17 4.82
CA PRO A 94 8.50 -0.14 5.14
C PRO A 94 9.27 -0.77 6.32
N ALA A 95 8.87 -0.40 7.53
CA ALA A 95 9.38 -0.97 8.77
C ALA A 95 8.34 -1.86 9.45
N GLN A 96 8.77 -3.01 9.95
CA GLN A 96 7.95 -3.93 10.73
C GLN A 96 8.61 -4.21 12.08
N SER A 97 7.86 -4.07 13.17
CA SER A 97 8.29 -4.39 14.53
C SER A 97 7.10 -4.76 15.42
N PHE A 98 7.40 -5.35 16.56
CA PHE A 98 6.47 -5.44 17.68
C PHE A 98 7.21 -5.05 18.97
N PRO A 99 6.77 -4.03 19.71
CA PRO A 99 5.59 -3.19 19.51
C PRO A 99 5.65 -2.30 18.24
N VAL A 100 4.52 -1.70 17.88
CA VAL A 100 4.38 -0.84 16.68
C VAL A 100 5.41 0.30 16.73
N PRO A 101 6.18 0.53 15.65
CA PRO A 101 7.24 1.53 15.67
C PRO A 101 6.69 2.95 15.51
N VAL A 102 7.47 3.94 15.92
CA VAL A 102 7.19 5.36 15.67
C VAL A 102 8.06 5.82 14.50
N PHE A 103 7.43 6.42 13.49
CA PHE A 103 8.09 7.01 12.33
C PHE A 103 8.32 8.51 12.57
N ARG A 104 9.49 9.02 12.21
CA ARG A 104 9.90 10.43 12.37
C ARG A 104 10.66 10.90 11.13
#